data_AF-A0A7L3PSU7-F1
#
_entry.id   AF-A0A7L3PSU7-F1
#
_cell.length_a   1.000
_cell.length_b   1.000
_cell.length_c   1.000
_cell.angle_alpha   90.00
_cell.angle_beta   90.00
_cell.angle_gamma   90.00
#
_symmetry.space_group_name_H-M   'P 1'
#
loop_
_entity.id
_entity.type
_entity.pdbx_description
1 polymer ?
#
loop_
_entity_poly.entity_id
_entity_poly.type
_entity_poly.pdbx_seq_one_letter_code
_entity_poly.pdbx_strand_id
1 'polypeptide(L)'
;THESPHRVCPPQGPRRALWDQLGGALGPETGLPESIVLVNTGEWQGQWVSELLQAQGVPVVGTVGAGELQAALGAILTRIQRL
;
A
#
# COMPACT_ATOMS: atom_id res chain seq x y z
N THR A 1 1.49 -20.47 -28.37
CA THR A 1 1.56 -19.12 -27.76
C THR A 1 0.88 -19.21 -26.40
N HIS A 2 1.65 -19.02 -25.33
CA HIS A 2 1.25 -19.29 -23.95
C HIS A 2 0.67 -18.01 -23.34
N GLU A 3 -0.63 -17.77 -23.50
CA GLU A 3 -1.31 -16.68 -22.81
C GLU A 3 -1.57 -17.09 -21.36
N SER A 4 -0.74 -16.53 -20.46
CA SER A 4 -0.97 -16.56 -19.02
C SER A 4 -2.27 -15.82 -18.70
N PRO A 5 -3.12 -16.30 -17.77
CA PRO A 5 -4.31 -15.58 -17.41
C PRO A 5 -3.89 -14.35 -16.62
N HIS A 6 -4.04 -13.17 -17.23
CA HIS A 6 -4.06 -11.93 -16.47
C HIS A 6 -5.17 -12.10 -15.42
N ARG A 7 -4.78 -12.22 -14.15
CA ARG A 7 -5.71 -12.09 -13.02
C ARG A 7 -6.31 -10.70 -13.12
N VAL A 8 -7.44 -10.58 -13.81
CA VAL A 8 -8.36 -9.47 -13.63
C VAL A 8 -8.99 -9.72 -12.27
N CYS A 9 -8.27 -9.33 -11.21
CA CYS A 9 -8.92 -9.10 -9.94
C CYS A 9 -10.02 -8.07 -10.23
N PRO A 10 -11.29 -8.31 -9.83
CA PRO A 10 -12.32 -7.28 -9.94
C PRO A 10 -11.78 -6.01 -9.26
N PRO A 11 -12.11 -4.80 -9.74
CA PRO A 11 -11.67 -3.56 -9.10
C PRO A 11 -12.17 -3.59 -7.66
N GLN A 12 -11.28 -3.99 -6.76
CA GLN A 12 -11.56 -4.01 -5.35
C GLN A 12 -11.71 -2.54 -4.98
N GLY A 13 -12.84 -2.18 -4.37
CA GLY A 13 -13.13 -0.78 -4.09
C GLY A 13 -11.95 -0.08 -3.39
N PRO A 14 -11.76 1.24 -3.55
CA PRO A 14 -10.53 1.96 -3.17
C PRO A 14 -10.04 1.64 -1.75
N ARG A 15 -10.97 1.50 -0.81
CA ARG A 15 -10.67 1.17 0.59
C ARG A 15 -10.05 -0.22 0.76
N ARG A 16 -10.52 -1.23 0.02
CA ARG A 16 -10.00 -2.60 0.14
C ARG A 16 -8.57 -2.68 -0.40
N ALA A 17 -8.29 -2.00 -1.52
CA ALA A 17 -6.93 -1.89 -2.05
C ALA A 17 -5.97 -1.22 -1.06
N LEU A 18 -6.39 -0.16 -0.37
CA LEU A 18 -5.59 0.48 0.67
C LEU A 18 -5.30 -0.47 1.84
N TRP A 19 -6.30 -1.23 2.30
CA TRP A 19 -6.11 -2.19 3.39
C TRP A 19 -5.17 -3.33 3.02
N ASP A 20 -5.25 -3.84 1.80
CA ASP A 20 -4.32 -4.87 1.31
C ASP A 20 -2.88 -4.33 1.26
N GLN A 21 -2.68 -3.09 0.80
CA GLN A 21 -1.38 -2.43 0.82
C GLN A 21 -0.86 -2.21 2.24
N LEU A 22 -1.71 -1.77 3.17
CA LEU A 22 -1.36 -1.61 4.58
C LEU A 22 -1.00 -2.94 5.23
N GLY A 23 -1.73 -4.02 4.94
CA GLY A 23 -1.42 -5.35 5.44
C GLY A 23 -0.05 -5.85 4.96
N GLY A 24 0.25 -5.66 3.67
CA GLY A 24 1.56 -5.97 3.11
C GLY A 24 2.68 -5.10 3.68
N ALA A 25 2.46 -3.79 3.82
CA ALA A 25 3.46 -2.84 4.28
C ALA A 25 3.76 -2.95 5.79
N LEU A 26 2.73 -3.14 6.62
CA LEU A 26 2.88 -3.24 8.08
C LEU A 26 3.43 -4.60 8.53
N GLY A 27 3.27 -5.64 7.71
CA GLY A 27 3.74 -6.98 8.04
C GLY A 27 3.00 -7.60 9.24
N PRO A 28 3.61 -8.59 9.92
CA PRO A 28 2.94 -9.35 11.00
C PRO A 28 2.67 -8.49 12.26
N GLU A 29 1.66 -8.91 13.03
CA GLU A 29 1.17 -8.26 14.27
C GLU A 29 2.21 -8.12 15.41
N THR A 30 3.45 -8.59 15.24
CA THR A 30 4.51 -8.53 16.25
C THR A 30 5.52 -7.39 16.09
N GLY A 31 5.49 -6.63 14.99
CA GLY A 31 6.34 -5.45 14.81
C GLY A 31 5.87 -4.49 13.70
N LEU A 32 6.46 -3.30 13.66
CA LEU A 32 6.38 -2.40 12.51
C LEU A 32 7.63 -2.58 11.64
N PRO A 33 7.55 -2.37 10.32
CA PRO A 33 8.73 -2.27 9.48
C PRO A 33 9.60 -1.08 9.93
N GLU A 34 10.89 -1.12 9.58
CA GLU A 34 11.83 -0.02 9.86
C GLU A 34 11.38 1.29 9.20
N SER A 35 10.80 1.22 8.01
CA SER A 35 10.24 2.37 7.30
C SER A 35 9.05 1.98 6.44
N ILE A 36 8.15 2.95 6.23
CA ILE A 36 7.01 2.86 5.31
C ILE A 36 7.00 4.12 4.48
N VAL A 37 6.89 3.98 3.15
CA VAL A 37 6.81 5.12 2.24
C VAL A 37 5.36 5.33 1.81
N LEU A 38 4.83 6.52 2.08
CA LEU A 38 3.55 6.97 1.56
C LEU A 38 3.80 7.70 0.23
N VAL A 39 3.20 7.21 -0.84
CA VAL A 39 3.34 7.80 -2.17
C VAL A 39 1.99 8.33 -2.61
N ASN A 40 1.93 9.58 -3.10
CA ASN A 40 0.73 10.06 -3.78
C ASN A 40 0.68 9.44 -5.19
N THR A 41 -0.24 8.50 -5.42
CA THR A 41 -0.45 7.76 -6.67
C THR A 41 -1.61 8.31 -7.52
N GLY A 42 -2.08 9.53 -7.23
CA GLY A 42 -3.16 10.18 -7.98
C GLY A 42 -2.78 10.49 -9.43
N GLU A 43 -1.47 10.60 -9.71
CA GLU A 43 -0.91 10.85 -11.03
C GLU A 43 0.13 9.76 -11.40
N TRP A 44 0.48 9.69 -12.69
CA TRP A 44 1.33 8.63 -13.23
C TRP A 44 2.73 8.58 -12.62
N GLN A 45 3.32 9.73 -12.26
CA GLN A 45 4.64 9.80 -11.66
C GLN A 45 4.68 9.05 -10.32
N GLY A 46 3.62 9.22 -9.53
CA GLY A 46 3.48 8.55 -8.25
C GLY A 46 3.29 7.04 -8.38
N GLN A 47 2.50 6.62 -9.38
CA GLN A 47 2.32 5.20 -9.69
C GLN A 47 3.65 4.55 -10.07
N TRP A 48 4.42 5.19 -10.96
CA TRP A 48 5.73 4.69 -11.39
C TRP A 48 6.74 4.60 -10.24
N VAL A 49 6.82 5.62 -9.38
CA VAL A 49 7.69 5.59 -8.19
C VAL A 49 7.26 4.49 -7.22
N SER A 50 5.96 4.31 -7.01
CA SER A 50 5.42 3.25 -6.16
C SER A 50 5.83 1.86 -6.67
N GLU A 51 5.73 1.61 -7.98
CA GLU A 51 6.17 0.36 -8.61
C GLU A 51 7.67 0.11 -8.44
N LEU A 52 8.49 1.15 -8.63
CA LEU A 52 9.95 1.04 -8.48
C LEU A 52 10.36 0.70 -7.05
N LEU A 53 9.73 1.33 -6.05
CA LEU A 53 9.99 1.07 -4.64
C LEU A 53 9.53 -0.34 -4.23
N GLN A 54 8.35 -0.76 -4.70
CA GLN A 54 7.85 -2.12 -4.46
C GLN A 54 8.78 -3.17 -5.08
N ALA A 55 9.30 -2.93 -6.28
CA ALA A 55 10.27 -3.82 -6.94
C ALA A 55 11.59 -3.96 -6.15
N GLN A 56 11.92 -2.97 -5.32
CA GLN A 56 13.07 -2.99 -4.41
C GLN A 56 12.75 -3.61 -3.04
N GLY A 57 11.51 -4.06 -2.82
CA GLY A 57 11.06 -4.62 -1.53
C GLY A 57 10.81 -3.56 -0.45
N VAL A 58 10.70 -2.28 -0.83
CA VAL A 58 10.38 -1.20 0.10
C VAL A 58 8.88 -1.25 0.43
N PRO A 59 8.49 -1.20 1.73
CA PRO A 59 7.08 -1.12 2.11
C PRO A 59 6.46 0.20 1.63
N VAL A 60 5.50 0.12 0.71
CA VAL A 60 4.85 1.30 0.12
C VAL A 60 3.34 1.25 0.29
N VAL A 61 2.76 2.41 0.59
CA VAL A 61 1.31 2.64 0.58
C VAL A 61 1.00 3.80 -0.37
N GLY A 62 0.25 3.51 -1.42
CA GLY A 62 -0.28 4.49 -2.36
C GLY A 62 -1.51 5.20 -1.78
N THR A 63 -1.56 6.52 -1.98
CA THR A 63 -2.69 7.37 -1.59
C THR A 63 -3.02 8.30 -2.75
N VAL A 64 -4.29 8.63 -2.99
CA VAL A 64 -4.70 9.60 -4.02
C VAL A 64 -5.31 10.88 -3.42
N GLY A 65 -5.50 10.91 -2.10
CA GLY A 65 -6.06 12.07 -1.42
C GLY A 65 -6.09 11.94 0.11
N ALA A 66 -6.63 12.98 0.76
CA ALA A 66 -6.62 13.11 2.21
C ALA A 66 -7.30 11.95 2.96
N GLY A 67 -8.37 11.38 2.42
CA GLY A 67 -9.08 10.28 3.07
C GLY A 67 -8.25 9.01 3.20
N GLU A 68 -7.47 8.66 2.17
CA GLU A 68 -6.58 7.49 2.21
C GLU A 68 -5.35 7.76 3.06
N LEU A 69 -4.81 8.98 3.01
CA LEU A 69 -3.72 9.40 3.89
C LEU A 69 -4.12 9.28 5.37
N GLN A 70 -5.30 9.77 5.74
CA GLN A 70 -5.81 9.66 7.11
C GLN A 70 -6.01 8.20 7.53
N ALA A 71 -6.56 7.36 6.65
CA ALA A 71 -6.75 5.94 6.94
C ALA A 71 -5.41 5.21 7.12
N ALA A 72 -4.42 5.48 6.27
CA ALA A 72 -3.09 4.91 6.39
C ALA A 72 -2.39 5.33 7.69
N LEU A 73 -2.41 6.63 8.00
CA LEU A 73 -1.84 7.14 9.26
C LEU A 73 -2.56 6.58 10.49
N GLY A 74 -3.89 6.47 10.45
CA GLY A 74 -4.67 5.88 11.53
C GLY A 74 -4.33 4.41 11.77
N ALA A 75 -4.13 3.63 10.70
CA ALA A 75 -3.70 2.24 10.80
C ALA A 75 -2.30 2.12 11.40
N ILE A 76 -1.34 2.92 10.93
CA ILE A 76 0.02 2.97 11.47
C ILE A 76 0.01 3.35 12.95
N LEU A 77 -0.71 4.41 13.33
CA LEU A 77 -0.83 4.85 14.72
C LEU A 77 -1.45 3.78 15.62
N THR A 78 -2.53 3.13 15.16
CA THR A 78 -3.17 2.03 15.88
C THR A 78 -2.19 0.88 16.09
N ARG A 79 -1.35 0.61 15.10
CA ARG A 79 -0.32 -0.41 15.17
C ARG A 79 0.75 -0.06 16.21
N ILE A 80 1.27 1.16 16.18
CA ILE A 80 2.23 1.68 17.17
C ILE A 80 1.67 1.56 18.60
N GLN A 81 0.41 1.92 18.80
CA GLN A 81 -0.24 1.89 20.12
C GLN A 81 -0.48 0.48 20.67
N ARG A 82 -0.44 -0.55 19.83
CA ARG A 82 -0.68 -1.94 20.20
C ARG A 82 0.59 -2.77 20.35
N LEU A 83 1.75 -2.21 19.97
CA LEU A 83 3.07 -2.79 20.29
C LEU A 83 3.36 -2.65 21.78
#